data_AF-A0A8I1NHR9-F1
#
_entry.id   AF-A0A8I1NHR9-F1
#
_cell.length_a   1.000
_cell.length_b   1.000
_cell.length_c   1.000
_cell.angle_alpha   90.00
_cell.angle_beta   90.00
_cell.angle_gamma   90.00
#
_symmetry.space_group_name_H-M   'P 1'
#
loop_
_entity.id
_entity.type
_entity.pdbx_description
1 polymer ?
#
loop_
_entity_poly.entity_id
_entity_poly.type
_entity_poly.pdbx_seq_one_letter_code
_entity_poly.pdbx_strand_id
1 'polypeptide(L)'
;MWGTGTGHGSKMRRRIAQIVAAGLVALAAVALLPTGADAAGRSSGLIRLAGYGSNWKVLLPLELPLRSAGLGVRGRLSIDAPQRSWTIRWRFSSHAGRIRLGDQRQKFTYVKGIAVPTAVARAVLRHPMASSISSNVDYELPSVALGQDQGAGFSSAQAGVPRAPAGFCETLPRVVVPPATGKARRIALPSCGRKLNWRISEQPKKGRVSHRGGALVYRSSGRPGADEIVIDGYRKGRLMARQRVQIRLSAEAPSTVSVVALGDSVTAGFGYFGSTGKQMGLAQLLKCRPGATVFNDACSSNSTNTNSSVGTKPNYLPDFGLSRNISWAAQWANQYGITEYENYAVTGSAPTDWLPGGQFNSTLKSIESQDPDYILMTIGANPLLSDVLFGIDNMGCALESHIFGDFRQCVLDAFASVDLDQRLSELYTSLVENTTSRIVLMQYHLAIPSSALAYSSSQLEMMTELLNGIIADEAGQVSASRITVISPPRFDIGIDMSPQYPSNFSCSYLGYKVDGPSVQSTLTQDELLVNHPLSFCSGPAVGPPWIISGDTGIHPSAAGYMHMASQVPAPGS
;
A
#
# COMPACT_ATOMS: atom_id res chain seq x y z
N MET A 1 -48.33 -63.61 -21.93
CA MET A 1 -47.21 -63.71 -22.87
C MET A 1 -46.57 -62.33 -23.02
N TRP A 2 -45.32 -62.19 -22.54
CA TRP A 2 -44.20 -61.38 -23.07
C TRP A 2 -44.52 -59.95 -23.56
N GLY A 3 -43.92 -58.85 -23.10
CA GLY A 3 -42.82 -58.61 -22.17
C GLY A 3 -42.46 -57.10 -22.18
N THR A 4 -42.14 -56.55 -21.00
CA THR A 4 -41.07 -55.57 -20.67
C THR A 4 -40.68 -54.52 -21.74
N GLY A 5 -40.64 -53.21 -21.51
CA GLY A 5 -40.70 -52.40 -20.30
C GLY A 5 -39.92 -51.11 -20.56
N THR A 6 -40.55 -49.94 -20.42
CA THR A 6 -39.86 -48.64 -20.32
C THR A 6 -40.70 -47.67 -19.50
N GLY A 7 -40.04 -46.91 -18.62
CA GLY A 7 -40.54 -45.65 -18.09
C GLY A 7 -41.00 -45.67 -16.64
N HIS A 8 -40.06 -45.61 -15.69
CA HIS A 8 -40.28 -45.03 -14.36
C HIS A 8 -39.01 -44.29 -13.94
N GLY A 9 -39.10 -42.98 -13.70
CA GLY A 9 -37.99 -42.23 -13.11
C GLY A 9 -37.96 -40.71 -13.26
N SER A 10 -38.94 -40.05 -13.87
CA SER A 10 -38.96 -38.57 -14.01
C SER A 10 -40.05 -37.89 -13.16
N LYS A 11 -40.17 -38.22 -11.88
CA LYS A 11 -41.06 -37.51 -10.95
C LYS A 11 -40.45 -37.38 -9.54
N MET A 12 -39.20 -36.92 -9.45
CA MET A 12 -38.63 -36.47 -8.17
C MET A 12 -37.54 -35.39 -8.32
N ARG A 13 -37.66 -34.50 -9.31
CA ARG A 13 -36.76 -33.33 -9.46
C ARG A 13 -37.45 -32.00 -9.78
N ARG A 14 -38.79 -31.93 -9.68
CA ARG A 14 -39.57 -30.71 -9.99
C ARG A 14 -40.28 -30.05 -8.80
N ARG A 15 -39.95 -30.41 -7.55
CA ARG A 15 -40.53 -29.82 -6.33
C ARG A 15 -39.52 -29.22 -5.34
N ILE A 16 -38.33 -28.85 -5.79
CA ILE A 16 -37.35 -28.07 -4.97
C ILE A 16 -37.05 -26.69 -5.61
N ALA A 17 -37.67 -26.36 -6.75
CA ALA A 17 -37.43 -25.10 -7.47
C ALA A 17 -38.45 -23.98 -7.19
N GLN A 18 -39.34 -24.12 -6.19
CA GLN A 18 -40.43 -23.15 -5.94
C GLN A 18 -40.56 -22.66 -4.48
N ILE A 19 -39.54 -22.85 -3.63
CA ILE A 19 -39.52 -22.30 -2.26
C ILE A 19 -38.41 -21.25 -2.02
N VAL A 20 -37.61 -20.90 -3.03
CA VAL A 20 -36.59 -19.82 -2.91
C VAL A 20 -37.02 -18.52 -3.62
N ALA A 21 -38.15 -18.53 -4.34
CA ALA A 21 -38.68 -17.39 -5.08
C ALA A 21 -39.97 -16.83 -4.44
N ALA A 22 -39.94 -16.46 -3.15
CA ALA A 22 -41.01 -15.69 -2.49
C ALA A 22 -40.56 -15.06 -1.15
N GLY A 23 -39.33 -14.55 -1.08
CA GLY A 23 -38.80 -13.85 0.10
C GLY A 23 -38.07 -12.54 -0.24
N LEU A 24 -38.35 -11.99 -1.42
CA LEU A 24 -37.79 -10.75 -1.95
C LEU A 24 -38.96 -9.89 -2.43
N VAL A 25 -39.58 -9.15 -1.51
CA VAL A 25 -40.25 -7.85 -1.71
C VAL A 25 -40.72 -7.41 -0.32
N ALA A 26 -40.50 -6.14 0.02
CA ALA A 26 -40.88 -5.43 1.25
C ALA A 26 -39.87 -5.45 2.42
N LEU A 27 -38.69 -4.87 2.18
CA LEU A 27 -38.17 -3.85 3.09
C LEU A 27 -37.65 -2.69 2.24
N ALA A 28 -38.61 -1.88 1.84
CA ALA A 28 -38.36 -0.60 1.18
C ALA A 28 -37.64 0.35 2.16
N ALA A 29 -36.60 0.99 1.62
CA ALA A 29 -36.29 2.39 1.84
C ALA A 29 -36.24 2.88 3.30
N VAL A 30 -35.10 2.66 3.95
CA VAL A 30 -34.38 3.80 4.55
C VAL A 30 -32.96 3.74 4.01
N ALA A 31 -32.76 4.39 2.86
CA ALA A 31 -31.43 4.77 2.43
C ALA A 31 -30.89 5.79 3.45
N LEU A 32 -30.15 5.31 4.44
CA LEU A 32 -29.17 6.14 5.12
C LEU A 32 -28.04 6.37 4.10
N LEU A 33 -28.23 7.36 3.24
CA LEU A 33 -27.10 8.08 2.65
C LEU A 33 -26.16 8.41 3.81
N PRO A 34 -24.84 8.09 3.77
CA PRO A 34 -23.91 8.78 4.63
C PRO A 34 -23.94 10.25 4.17
N THR A 35 -24.80 11.03 4.80
CA THR A 35 -24.82 12.48 4.69
C THR A 35 -23.38 12.94 4.93
N GLY A 36 -22.83 13.73 4.02
CA GLY A 36 -21.44 14.23 4.04
C GLY A 36 -21.03 15.08 5.25
N ALA A 37 -21.77 15.02 6.35
CA ALA A 37 -21.49 15.68 7.62
C ALA A 37 -20.44 14.95 8.47
N ASP A 38 -20.18 13.66 8.26
CA ASP A 38 -19.29 12.87 9.13
C ASP A 38 -17.80 12.90 8.75
N ALA A 39 -17.42 13.57 7.67
CA ALA A 39 -16.04 13.60 7.16
C ALA A 39 -15.21 14.82 7.61
N ALA A 40 -15.79 15.73 8.40
CA ALA A 40 -15.09 16.91 8.92
C ALA A 40 -14.29 16.60 10.19
N GLY A 41 -13.07 17.14 10.26
CA GLY A 41 -12.27 17.19 11.46
C GLY A 41 -12.87 18.16 12.47
N ARG A 42 -12.57 17.95 13.75
CA ARG A 42 -13.06 18.80 14.84
C ARG A 42 -12.13 18.78 16.04
N SER A 43 -12.35 19.70 16.97
CA SER A 43 -11.78 19.54 18.32
C SER A 43 -12.48 18.37 19.01
N SER A 44 -11.73 17.36 19.45
CA SER A 44 -12.29 16.15 20.12
C SER A 44 -12.48 16.32 21.62
N GLY A 45 -12.11 17.47 22.19
CA GLY A 45 -12.24 17.69 23.63
C GLY A 45 -11.71 19.03 24.11
N LEU A 46 -11.68 19.18 25.44
CA LEU A 46 -11.23 20.42 26.06
C LEU A 46 -9.76 20.70 25.77
N ILE A 47 -9.50 21.93 25.33
CA ILE A 47 -8.16 22.47 25.19
C ILE A 47 -7.62 22.73 26.59
N ARG A 48 -6.42 22.21 26.87
CA ARG A 48 -5.89 22.16 28.24
C ARG A 48 -4.45 22.65 28.29
N LEU A 49 -4.10 23.29 29.41
CA LEU A 49 -2.71 23.66 29.69
C LEU A 49 -1.97 22.50 30.35
N ALA A 50 -0.83 22.12 29.77
CA ALA A 50 0.04 21.05 30.25
C ALA A 50 1.48 21.55 30.43
N GLY A 51 2.28 20.77 31.16
CA GLY A 51 3.67 21.09 31.41
C GLY A 51 4.01 21.33 32.88
N TYR A 52 5.27 21.65 33.09
CA TYR A 52 5.89 21.87 34.40
C TYR A 52 7.22 22.64 34.23
N GLY A 53 7.63 23.36 35.29
CA GLY A 53 8.84 24.19 35.25
C GLY A 53 8.70 25.32 34.23
N SER A 54 9.62 25.39 33.27
CA SER A 54 9.62 26.32 32.15
C SER A 54 9.00 25.77 30.86
N ASN A 55 8.65 24.48 30.82
CA ASN A 55 8.15 23.80 29.63
C ASN A 55 6.63 23.69 29.67
N TRP A 56 5.94 24.73 29.18
CA TRP A 56 4.48 24.79 29.12
C TRP A 56 3.99 24.62 27.69
N LYS A 57 2.91 23.84 27.53
CA LYS A 57 2.23 23.64 26.26
C LYS A 57 0.72 23.70 26.42
N VAL A 58 0.03 24.24 25.42
CA VAL A 58 -1.39 23.93 25.21
C VAL A 58 -1.48 22.57 24.52
N LEU A 59 -2.33 21.70 25.05
CA LEU A 59 -2.72 20.44 24.41
C LEU A 59 -4.05 20.68 23.69
N LEU A 60 -3.97 20.69 22.36
CA LEU A 60 -5.10 20.82 21.45
C LEU A 60 -5.47 19.44 20.90
N PRO A 61 -6.58 18.82 21.35
CA PRO A 61 -7.03 17.54 20.86
C PRO A 61 -7.73 17.71 19.51
N LEU A 62 -7.17 17.10 18.47
CA LEU A 62 -7.69 17.12 17.10
C LEU A 62 -8.29 15.76 16.78
N GLU A 63 -9.53 15.71 16.34
CA GLU A 63 -10.10 14.54 15.68
C GLU A 63 -10.02 14.78 14.17
N LEU A 64 -9.14 14.05 13.50
CA LEU A 64 -8.87 14.23 12.08
C LEU A 64 -9.35 13.02 11.29
N PRO A 65 -9.85 13.18 10.06
CA PRO A 65 -10.18 12.06 9.18
C PRO A 65 -8.95 11.18 8.93
N LEU A 66 -9.09 9.86 8.92
CA LEU A 66 -7.96 8.95 8.71
C LEU A 66 -7.19 9.26 7.42
N ARG A 67 -7.90 9.65 6.38
CA ARG A 67 -7.36 10.11 5.09
C ARG A 67 -6.38 11.30 5.16
N SER A 68 -6.39 12.08 6.24
CA SER A 68 -5.43 13.18 6.44
C SER A 68 -4.12 12.74 7.12
N ALA A 69 -4.00 11.46 7.50
CA ALA A 69 -2.80 10.95 8.14
C ALA A 69 -1.61 11.02 7.19
N GLY A 70 -0.50 11.59 7.67
CA GLY A 70 0.72 11.82 6.87
C GLY A 70 0.78 13.19 6.21
N LEU A 71 -0.37 13.86 6.04
CA LEU A 71 -0.49 15.16 5.38
C LEU A 71 -0.31 16.34 6.35
N GLY A 72 -0.19 17.54 5.78
CA GLY A 72 0.00 18.79 6.48
C GLY A 72 -1.23 19.23 7.27
N VAL A 73 -0.98 19.67 8.50
CA VAL A 73 -1.95 20.34 9.37
C VAL A 73 -1.33 21.64 9.86
N ARG A 74 -2.04 22.75 9.63
CA ARG A 74 -1.63 24.09 10.06
C ARG A 74 -2.71 24.73 10.89
N GLY A 75 -2.34 25.74 11.66
CA GLY A 75 -3.33 26.47 12.43
C GLY A 75 -2.80 27.70 13.12
N ARG A 76 -3.74 28.41 13.74
CA ARG A 76 -3.50 29.57 14.60
C ARG A 76 -4.15 29.31 15.94
N LEU A 77 -3.45 29.62 17.02
CA LEU A 77 -3.96 29.53 18.39
C LEU A 77 -3.82 30.90 19.03
N SER A 78 -4.87 31.40 19.67
CA SER A 78 -4.88 32.63 20.46
C SER A 78 -5.36 32.31 21.88
N ILE A 79 -4.59 32.71 22.88
CA ILE A 79 -4.95 32.63 24.30
C ILE A 79 -5.16 34.04 24.79
N ASP A 80 -6.28 34.28 25.47
CA ASP A 80 -6.52 35.51 26.21
C ASP A 80 -6.68 35.19 27.69
N ALA A 81 -5.84 35.79 28.52
CA ALA A 81 -5.84 35.64 29.96
C ALA A 81 -5.77 37.04 30.59
N PRO A 82 -6.16 37.21 31.87
CA PRO A 82 -6.10 38.52 32.52
C PRO A 82 -4.73 39.18 32.34
N GLN A 83 -4.74 40.37 31.73
CA GLN A 83 -3.56 41.20 31.43
C GLN A 83 -2.54 40.58 30.45
N ARG A 84 -2.89 39.49 29.75
CA ARG A 84 -1.98 38.76 28.84
C ARG A 84 -2.75 38.12 27.70
N SER A 85 -2.50 38.56 26.47
CA SER A 85 -2.95 37.87 25.26
C SER A 85 -1.74 37.37 24.47
N TRP A 86 -1.86 36.20 23.84
CA TRP A 86 -0.78 35.60 23.07
C TRP A 86 -1.31 34.76 21.92
N THR A 87 -0.72 34.94 20.74
CA THR A 87 -1.14 34.26 19.51
C THR A 87 0.06 33.63 18.82
N ILE A 88 -0.13 32.43 18.26
CA ILE A 88 0.90 31.70 17.53
C ILE A 88 0.32 31.00 16.30
N ARG A 89 1.12 30.92 15.23
CA ARG A 89 0.88 30.02 14.10
C ARG A 89 1.73 28.77 14.24
N TRP A 90 1.20 27.64 13.82
CA TRP A 90 1.89 26.36 13.92
C TRP A 90 1.56 25.47 12.72
N ARG A 91 2.46 24.54 12.40
CA ARG A 91 2.28 23.49 11.40
C ARG A 91 2.91 22.19 11.84
N PHE A 92 2.39 21.06 11.37
CA PHE A 92 2.96 19.72 11.55
C PHE A 92 2.34 18.74 10.55
N SER A 93 2.99 17.59 10.33
CA SER A 93 2.38 16.47 9.61
C SER A 93 1.73 15.50 10.59
N SER A 94 0.47 15.16 10.37
CA SER A 94 -0.27 14.28 11.28
C SER A 94 0.11 12.80 11.07
N HIS A 95 -0.19 11.93 12.04
CA HIS A 95 -0.19 10.48 11.82
C HIS A 95 -1.24 9.84 12.71
N ALA A 96 -1.78 8.69 12.27
CA ALA A 96 -2.91 8.04 12.93
C ALA A 96 -2.56 7.29 14.24
N GLY A 97 -1.33 7.42 14.76
CA GLY A 97 -0.89 6.68 15.94
C GLY A 97 -0.21 5.36 15.56
N ARG A 98 -0.72 4.20 16.01
CA ARG A 98 -0.07 2.89 15.74
C ARG A 98 -0.01 2.60 14.24
N ILE A 99 1.13 2.08 13.76
CA ILE A 99 1.15 1.48 12.40
C ILE A 99 0.30 0.21 12.43
N ARG A 100 -0.84 0.27 11.79
CA ARG A 100 -1.78 -0.85 11.70
C ARG A 100 -1.80 -1.31 10.26
N LEU A 101 -1.34 -2.54 10.05
CA LEU A 101 -1.83 -3.37 8.95
C LEU A 101 -3.32 -3.58 9.23
N GLY A 102 -4.15 -2.63 8.82
CA GLY A 102 -5.57 -2.85 8.99
C GLY A 102 -6.44 -1.67 9.25
N ASP A 103 -5.99 -0.44 9.08
CA ASP A 103 -6.64 0.66 9.80
C ASP A 103 -8.02 1.03 9.24
N GLN A 104 -9.06 0.45 9.85
CA GLN A 104 -10.48 0.63 9.52
C GLN A 104 -11.13 1.86 10.16
N ARG A 105 -10.34 2.71 10.84
CA ARG A 105 -10.87 3.89 11.51
C ARG A 105 -11.29 4.95 10.49
N GLN A 106 -12.41 5.62 10.73
CA GLN A 106 -12.80 6.79 9.94
C GLN A 106 -12.05 8.05 10.36
N LYS A 107 -11.72 8.15 11.65
CA LYS A 107 -11.02 9.28 12.27
C LYS A 107 -9.96 8.80 13.24
N PHE A 108 -8.97 9.64 13.52
CA PHE A 108 -8.02 9.44 14.59
C PHE A 108 -7.89 10.68 15.45
N THR A 109 -7.57 10.47 16.73
CA THR A 109 -7.26 11.56 17.64
C THR A 109 -5.76 11.84 17.62
N TYR A 110 -5.40 13.10 17.46
CA TYR A 110 -4.04 13.61 17.58
C TYR A 110 -4.02 14.76 18.58
N VAL A 111 -3.21 14.67 19.63
CA VAL A 111 -3.11 15.76 20.62
C VAL A 111 -1.90 16.62 20.29
N LYS A 112 -2.14 17.78 19.67
CA LYS A 112 -1.09 18.73 19.32
C LYS A 112 -0.63 19.52 20.54
N GLY A 113 0.64 19.36 20.91
CA GLY A 113 1.30 20.23 21.89
C GLY A 113 1.86 21.50 21.26
N ILE A 114 1.42 22.66 21.74
CA ILE A 114 1.83 23.99 21.26
C ILE A 114 2.56 24.71 22.40
N ALA A 115 3.83 25.06 22.22
CA ALA A 115 4.63 25.71 23.27
C ALA A 115 4.08 27.08 23.63
N VAL A 116 3.97 27.37 24.93
CA VAL A 116 3.41 28.61 25.47
C VAL A 116 4.46 29.33 26.33
N PRO A 117 4.61 30.66 26.22
CA PRO A 117 5.47 31.41 27.12
C PRO A 117 5.09 31.20 28.59
N THR A 118 6.09 31.07 29.45
CA THR A 118 5.87 30.80 30.89
C THR A 118 4.99 31.88 31.55
N ALA A 119 5.11 33.15 31.14
CA ALA A 119 4.28 34.23 31.66
C ALA A 119 2.78 34.03 31.35
N VAL A 120 2.45 33.63 30.12
CA VAL A 120 1.08 33.35 29.67
C VAL A 120 0.53 32.11 30.39
N ALA A 121 1.32 31.04 30.46
CA ALA A 121 0.94 29.83 31.18
C ALA A 121 0.65 30.09 32.67
N ARG A 122 1.45 30.95 33.33
CA ARG A 122 1.19 31.36 34.72
C ARG A 122 -0.09 32.19 34.86
N ALA A 123 -0.37 33.11 33.94
CA ALA A 123 -1.61 33.89 33.95
C ALA A 123 -2.84 32.96 33.84
N VAL A 124 -2.81 32.01 32.90
CA VAL A 124 -3.87 31.00 32.73
C VAL A 124 -4.03 30.13 33.99
N LEU A 125 -2.94 29.69 34.62
CA LEU A 125 -3.03 28.86 35.84
C LEU A 125 -3.62 29.59 37.04
N ARG A 126 -3.40 30.90 37.15
CA ARG A 126 -3.96 31.72 38.24
C ARG A 126 -5.45 31.99 38.02
N HIS A 127 -5.85 32.19 36.77
CA HIS A 127 -7.22 32.55 36.41
C HIS A 127 -7.76 31.64 35.30
N PRO A 128 -7.87 30.32 35.53
CA PRO A 128 -8.21 29.38 34.47
C PRO A 128 -9.59 29.64 33.89
N MET A 129 -10.57 30.02 34.72
CA MET A 129 -11.96 30.28 34.29
C MET A 129 -12.14 31.64 33.61
N ALA A 130 -11.25 32.61 33.89
CA ALA A 130 -11.27 33.92 33.25
C ALA A 130 -10.35 33.99 32.01
N SER A 131 -9.75 32.87 31.62
CA SER A 131 -8.96 32.77 30.39
C SER A 131 -9.80 32.15 29.29
N SER A 132 -9.60 32.58 28.05
CA SER A 132 -10.22 31.98 26.87
C SER A 132 -9.16 31.55 25.86
N ILE A 133 -9.53 30.63 24.99
CA ILE A 133 -8.68 30.20 23.90
C ILE A 133 -9.49 30.01 22.63
N SER A 134 -8.92 30.43 21.51
CA SER A 134 -9.46 30.17 20.18
C SER A 134 -8.40 29.53 19.29
N SER A 135 -8.83 28.62 18.43
CA SER A 135 -7.98 27.92 17.48
C SER A 135 -8.66 27.84 16.12
N ASN A 136 -7.92 28.14 15.06
CA ASN A 136 -8.30 27.78 13.70
C ASN A 136 -7.33 26.72 13.21
N VAL A 137 -7.86 25.63 12.65
CA VAL A 137 -7.09 24.49 12.17
C VAL A 137 -7.49 24.24 10.74
N ASP A 138 -6.50 24.20 9.85
CA ASP A 138 -6.65 23.74 8.48
C ASP A 138 -5.84 22.46 8.32
N TYR A 139 -6.38 21.47 7.65
CA TYR A 139 -5.70 20.23 7.33
C TYR A 139 -5.92 19.88 5.88
N GLU A 140 -4.88 19.30 5.29
CA GLU A 140 -4.92 18.78 3.94
C GLU A 140 -5.75 17.49 3.91
N LEU A 141 -6.60 17.40 2.90
CA LEU A 141 -7.19 16.14 2.48
C LEU A 141 -6.60 15.79 1.12
N PRO A 142 -6.43 14.50 0.84
CA PRO A 142 -5.98 14.08 -0.47
C PRO A 142 -7.06 14.38 -1.52
N SER A 143 -6.61 14.89 -2.65
CA SER A 143 -7.44 15.33 -3.76
C SER A 143 -7.92 14.12 -4.57
N VAL A 144 -9.24 14.05 -4.82
CA VAL A 144 -9.84 13.01 -5.67
C VAL A 144 -10.11 13.53 -7.09
N ALA A 145 -9.77 14.78 -7.36
CA ALA A 145 -9.92 15.44 -8.66
C ALA A 145 -8.82 16.49 -8.86
N LEU A 146 -8.30 16.56 -10.09
CA LEU A 146 -7.33 17.56 -10.54
C LEU A 146 -7.76 19.00 -10.17
N GLY A 147 -6.84 19.78 -9.60
CA GLY A 147 -6.93 21.24 -9.54
C GLY A 147 -7.77 21.85 -8.41
N GLN A 148 -8.19 21.10 -7.39
CA GLN A 148 -8.73 21.68 -6.16
C GLN A 148 -7.92 21.24 -4.93
N ASP A 149 -7.23 22.19 -4.30
CA ASP A 149 -6.77 22.05 -2.91
C ASP A 149 -8.00 21.86 -2.01
N GLN A 150 -8.41 20.61 -1.77
CA GLN A 150 -9.46 20.32 -0.80
C GLN A 150 -8.88 20.33 0.62
N GLY A 151 -8.37 21.48 1.04
CA GLY A 151 -8.15 21.76 2.45
C GLY A 151 -9.49 21.83 3.17
N ALA A 152 -9.61 21.18 4.31
CA ALA A 152 -10.74 21.37 5.21
C ALA A 152 -10.24 22.01 6.50
N GLY A 153 -11.10 22.76 7.16
CA GLY A 153 -10.74 23.46 8.37
C GLY A 153 -11.88 23.53 9.36
N PHE A 154 -11.52 23.73 10.62
CA PHE A 154 -12.47 24.01 11.67
C PHE A 154 -11.90 25.03 12.65
N SER A 155 -12.80 25.77 13.28
CA SER A 155 -12.48 26.66 14.38
C SER A 155 -13.00 26.07 15.68
N SER A 156 -12.31 26.34 16.77
CA SER A 156 -12.80 26.07 18.11
C SER A 156 -12.53 27.26 19.01
N ALA A 157 -13.46 27.56 19.90
CA ALA A 157 -13.30 28.55 20.95
C ALA A 157 -13.76 27.95 22.27
N GLN A 158 -13.06 28.26 23.35
CA GLN A 158 -13.34 27.72 24.67
C GLN A 158 -13.14 28.81 25.72
N ALA A 159 -14.20 29.05 26.50
CA ALA A 159 -14.10 29.79 27.76
C ALA A 159 -13.56 28.86 28.84
N GLY A 160 -12.59 29.35 29.60
CA GLY A 160 -11.86 28.57 30.58
C GLY A 160 -10.75 27.73 29.96
N VAL A 161 -9.53 27.76 30.49
CA VAL A 161 -8.42 26.90 30.04
C VAL A 161 -7.92 26.06 31.22
N PRO A 162 -8.55 24.90 31.50
CA PRO A 162 -8.20 24.10 32.65
C PRO A 162 -6.83 23.43 32.46
N ARG A 163 -6.19 23.10 33.59
CA ARG A 163 -4.99 22.27 33.57
C ARG A 163 -5.32 20.86 33.09
N ALA A 164 -4.42 20.26 32.31
CA ALA A 164 -4.54 18.87 31.91
C ALA A 164 -4.38 17.92 33.11
N PRO A 165 -5.12 16.80 33.16
CA PRO A 165 -4.87 15.73 34.12
C PRO A 165 -3.52 15.05 33.81
N ALA A 166 -2.99 14.30 34.78
CA ALA A 166 -1.62 13.78 34.70
C ALA A 166 -1.36 12.87 33.48
N GLY A 167 -2.35 12.04 33.09
CA GLY A 167 -2.25 11.11 31.96
C GLY A 167 -2.60 11.69 30.60
N PHE A 168 -3.05 12.95 30.54
CA PHE A 168 -3.37 13.61 29.28
C PHE A 168 -2.11 14.29 28.72
N CYS A 169 -1.65 13.79 27.58
CA CYS A 169 -0.33 14.07 27.01
C CYS A 169 -0.44 14.46 25.53
N GLU A 170 0.53 15.21 25.03
CA GLU A 170 0.69 15.40 23.59
C GLU A 170 1.02 14.09 22.86
N THR A 171 0.56 13.99 21.62
CA THR A 171 1.00 12.97 20.66
C THR A 171 2.33 13.43 20.07
N LEU A 172 3.37 12.60 20.20
CA LEU A 172 4.67 12.88 19.59
C LEU A 172 4.56 12.71 18.07
N PRO A 173 5.11 13.65 17.27
CA PRO A 173 5.04 13.55 15.81
C PRO A 173 5.88 12.38 15.30
N ARG A 174 5.59 11.95 14.06
CA ARG A 174 6.43 10.99 13.31
C ARG A 174 7.86 11.53 13.23
N VAL A 175 8.83 10.72 13.67
CA VAL A 175 10.25 11.10 13.67
C VAL A 175 10.92 10.49 12.46
N VAL A 176 11.51 11.31 11.60
CA VAL A 176 12.37 10.82 10.51
C VAL A 176 13.80 10.67 11.05
N VAL A 177 14.38 9.49 10.84
CA VAL A 177 15.72 9.11 11.26
C VAL A 177 16.48 8.57 10.05
N PRO A 178 17.68 9.09 9.73
CA PRO A 178 18.53 8.48 8.72
C PRO A 178 18.89 7.03 9.10
N PRO A 179 18.92 6.08 8.15
CA PRO A 179 19.22 4.69 8.41
C PRO A 179 20.68 4.51 8.87
N ALA A 180 21.58 5.45 8.59
CA ALA A 180 23.01 5.39 8.92
C ALA A 180 23.29 4.82 10.32
N THR A 181 24.14 3.80 10.36
CA THR A 181 24.53 3.10 11.59
C THR A 181 25.28 4.04 12.54
N GLY A 182 24.88 4.07 13.81
CA GLY A 182 25.62 4.73 14.89
C GLY A 182 25.18 6.16 15.26
N LYS A 183 24.53 6.94 14.39
CA LYS A 183 24.01 8.27 14.76
C LYS A 183 22.72 8.14 15.58
N ALA A 184 22.77 8.61 16.82
CA ALA A 184 21.62 8.55 17.72
C ALA A 184 20.70 9.76 17.53
N ARG A 185 19.40 9.53 17.31
CA ARG A 185 18.39 10.59 17.28
C ARG A 185 17.81 10.81 18.67
N ARG A 186 17.85 12.05 19.15
CA ARG A 186 17.13 12.47 20.36
C ARG A 186 15.68 12.79 20.00
N ILE A 187 14.76 12.17 20.72
CA ILE A 187 13.32 12.36 20.60
C ILE A 187 12.82 12.88 21.95
N ALA A 188 12.14 14.03 21.94
CA ALA A 188 11.58 14.62 23.15
C ALA A 188 10.48 13.71 23.73
N LEU A 189 10.37 13.69 25.06
CA LEU A 189 9.25 13.03 25.74
C LEU A 189 7.99 13.89 25.65
N PRO A 190 6.79 13.28 25.67
CA PRO A 190 5.58 14.05 25.53
C PRO A 190 5.30 14.88 26.80
N SER A 191 4.82 16.10 26.57
CA SER A 191 4.33 17.01 27.60
C SER A 191 2.95 16.55 28.05
N CYS A 192 2.80 16.31 29.35
CA CYS A 192 1.53 15.95 29.97
C CYS A 192 1.11 16.98 31.01
N GLY A 193 -0.12 16.87 31.50
CA GLY A 193 -0.64 17.77 32.53
C GLY A 193 0.20 17.87 33.80
N ARG A 194 0.97 16.80 34.09
CA ARG A 194 1.97 16.73 35.16
C ARG A 194 3.23 16.01 34.67
N LYS A 195 4.36 16.22 35.35
CA LYS A 195 5.59 15.45 35.11
C LYS A 195 5.33 13.96 35.35
N LEU A 196 5.65 13.14 34.35
CA LEU A 196 5.62 11.68 34.42
C LEU A 196 7.04 11.12 34.35
N ASN A 197 7.24 9.96 34.97
CA ASN A 197 8.44 9.16 34.86
C ASN A 197 8.24 8.17 33.71
N TRP A 198 8.91 8.40 32.59
CA TRP A 198 8.77 7.60 31.38
C TRP A 198 9.69 6.38 31.39
N ARG A 199 9.17 5.26 30.91
CA ARG A 199 9.89 4.00 30.69
C ARG A 199 9.60 3.49 29.28
N ILE A 200 10.57 2.81 28.68
CA ILE A 200 10.36 2.11 27.41
C ILE A 200 9.69 0.77 27.75
N SER A 201 8.52 0.53 27.19
CA SER A 201 7.74 -0.70 27.42
C SER A 201 7.85 -1.69 26.27
N GLU A 202 8.03 -1.23 25.03
CA GLU A 202 8.30 -2.08 23.86
C GLU A 202 9.49 -1.49 23.08
N GLN A 203 10.45 -2.36 22.72
CA GLN A 203 11.58 -1.97 21.87
C GLN A 203 11.17 -1.97 20.38
N PRO A 204 11.76 -1.06 19.58
CA PRO A 204 11.61 -1.05 18.14
C PRO A 204 12.11 -2.34 17.48
N LYS A 205 11.56 -2.67 16.30
CA LYS A 205 11.98 -3.83 15.50
C LYS A 205 13.23 -3.56 14.67
N LYS A 206 13.44 -2.31 14.26
CA LYS A 206 14.50 -1.92 13.30
C LYS A 206 15.56 -1.00 13.92
N GLY A 207 15.63 -0.93 15.24
CA GLY A 207 16.63 -0.14 15.96
C GLY A 207 16.70 -0.48 17.45
N ARG A 208 17.39 0.36 18.22
CA ARG A 208 17.43 0.28 19.69
C ARG A 208 17.12 1.63 20.29
N VAL A 209 16.30 1.65 21.34
CA VAL A 209 16.02 2.87 22.09
C VAL A 209 16.51 2.77 23.53
N SER A 210 17.05 3.89 24.02
CA SER A 210 17.44 4.09 25.41
C SER A 210 16.89 5.43 25.92
N HIS A 211 16.78 5.60 27.23
CA HIS A 211 16.37 6.86 27.85
C HIS A 211 17.59 7.55 28.45
N ARG A 212 17.92 8.76 27.99
CA ARG A 212 19.09 9.53 28.47
C ARG A 212 18.79 11.03 28.50
N GLY A 213 19.05 11.67 29.65
CA GLY A 213 18.92 13.13 29.79
C GLY A 213 17.52 13.66 29.50
N GLY A 214 16.46 12.95 29.93
CA GLY A 214 15.07 13.37 29.75
C GLY A 214 14.52 13.26 28.31
N ALA A 215 15.19 12.50 27.45
CA ALA A 215 14.79 12.24 26.08
C ALA A 215 14.97 10.76 25.74
N LEU A 216 14.22 10.27 24.74
CA LEU A 216 14.52 9.00 24.11
C LEU A 216 15.69 9.19 23.16
N VAL A 217 16.58 8.21 23.14
CA VAL A 217 17.74 8.15 22.27
C VAL A 217 17.60 6.90 21.43
N TYR A 218 17.17 7.09 20.19
CA TYR A 218 16.98 6.03 19.22
C TYR A 218 18.23 5.87 18.34
N ARG A 219 18.64 4.62 18.09
CA ARG A 219 19.71 4.27 17.17
C ARG A 219 19.16 3.30 16.12
N SER A 220 19.28 3.68 14.85
CA SER A 220 18.92 2.84 13.70
C SER A 220 19.80 1.58 13.62
N SER A 221 19.24 0.48 13.12
CA SER A 221 20.00 -0.72 12.76
C SER A 221 20.61 -0.67 11.36
N GLY A 222 20.35 0.37 10.57
CA GLY A 222 20.71 0.42 9.15
C GLY A 222 19.56 0.13 8.19
N ARG A 223 18.50 -0.56 8.66
CA ARG A 223 17.42 -1.04 7.80
C ARG A 223 16.37 0.05 7.56
N PRO A 224 15.98 0.37 6.30
CA PRO A 224 14.97 1.38 6.01
C PRO A 224 13.54 0.93 6.38
N GLY A 225 12.59 1.87 6.26
CA GLY A 225 11.16 1.67 6.48
C GLY A 225 10.67 2.19 7.83
N ALA A 226 9.52 1.71 8.31
CA ALA A 226 8.93 2.23 9.54
C ALA A 226 9.27 1.37 10.78
N ASP A 227 9.32 2.02 11.94
CA ASP A 227 9.64 1.46 13.24
C ASP A 227 8.78 2.14 14.33
N GLU A 228 8.63 1.50 15.49
CA GLU A 228 7.74 1.99 16.55
C GLU A 228 8.33 1.74 17.94
N ILE A 229 8.28 2.75 18.81
CA ILE A 229 8.63 2.62 20.23
C ILE A 229 7.37 2.80 21.07
N VAL A 230 7.20 1.99 22.10
CA VAL A 230 6.16 2.22 23.11
C VAL A 230 6.79 2.69 24.41
N ILE A 231 6.23 3.75 24.96
CA ILE A 231 6.64 4.33 26.23
C ILE A 231 5.45 4.42 27.20
N ASP A 232 5.73 4.08 28.46
CA ASP A 232 4.78 4.11 29.55
C ASP A 232 5.18 5.19 30.57
N GLY A 233 4.25 6.08 30.90
CA GLY A 233 4.45 7.22 31.79
C GLY A 233 3.82 6.96 33.15
N TYR A 234 4.64 6.97 34.20
CA TYR A 234 4.22 6.66 35.56
C TYR A 234 4.23 7.90 36.46
N ARG A 235 3.32 7.92 37.43
CA ARG A 235 3.32 8.89 38.53
C ARG A 235 3.04 8.18 39.84
N LYS A 236 3.94 8.33 40.82
CA LYS A 236 3.84 7.64 42.12
C LYS A 236 3.56 6.13 41.96
N GLY A 237 4.30 5.48 41.06
CA GLY A 237 4.16 4.04 40.78
C GLY A 237 2.95 3.63 39.91
N ARG A 238 1.96 4.51 39.68
CA ARG A 238 0.78 4.21 38.86
C ARG A 238 1.00 4.58 37.40
N LEU A 239 0.59 3.71 36.47
CA LEU A 239 0.60 3.98 35.03
C LEU A 239 -0.44 5.07 34.70
N MET A 240 0.02 6.19 34.17
CA MET A 240 -0.83 7.34 33.83
C MET A 240 -1.08 7.45 32.32
N ALA A 241 -0.10 7.08 31.50
CA ALA A 241 -0.17 7.23 30.05
C ALA A 241 0.65 6.15 29.35
N ARG A 242 0.18 5.72 28.18
CA ARG A 242 0.95 4.91 27.23
C ARG A 242 0.97 5.64 25.89
N GLN A 243 2.15 5.82 25.31
CA GLN A 243 2.36 6.55 24.07
C GLN A 243 3.15 5.70 23.08
N ARG A 244 2.86 5.88 21.79
CA ARG A 244 3.60 5.25 20.69
C ARG A 244 4.32 6.32 19.89
N VAL A 245 5.58 6.08 19.61
CA VAL A 245 6.44 6.97 18.81
C VAL A 245 6.72 6.27 17.50
N GLN A 246 6.17 6.82 16.41
CA GLN A 246 6.49 6.32 15.06
C GLN A 246 7.83 6.88 14.60
N ILE A 247 8.66 6.00 14.08
CA ILE A 247 9.95 6.32 13.47
C ILE A 247 9.89 5.91 12.00
N ARG A 248 10.29 6.82 11.11
CA ARG A 248 10.59 6.49 9.71
C ARG A 248 12.10 6.47 9.53
N LEU A 249 12.63 5.31 9.16
CA LEU A 249 14.00 5.08 8.76
C LEU A 249 14.08 5.36 7.26
N SER A 250 14.34 6.61 6.90
CA SER A 250 14.48 7.08 5.51
C SER A 250 15.87 7.65 5.33
N ALA A 251 16.55 7.29 4.24
CA ALA A 251 17.85 7.86 3.89
C ALA A 251 17.81 9.38 3.81
N GLU A 252 16.64 9.93 3.47
CA GLU A 252 16.48 11.32 3.08
C GLU A 252 15.34 12.02 3.83
N ALA A 253 15.43 13.35 3.90
CA ALA A 253 14.34 14.23 4.31
C ALA A 253 13.12 14.03 3.39
N PRO A 254 11.90 14.53 3.74
CA PRO A 254 10.77 14.50 2.80
C PRO A 254 11.22 15.07 1.45
N SER A 255 11.12 14.24 0.42
CA SER A 255 11.55 14.61 -0.93
C SER A 255 10.50 15.52 -1.57
N THR A 256 10.94 16.48 -2.38
CA THR A 256 10.06 17.27 -3.24
C THR A 256 9.72 16.55 -4.54
N VAL A 257 10.31 15.36 -4.77
CA VAL A 257 10.07 14.53 -5.94
C VAL A 257 8.61 14.11 -5.97
N SER A 258 7.94 14.33 -7.10
CA SER A 258 6.58 13.84 -7.37
C SER A 258 6.60 12.52 -8.15
N VAL A 259 5.71 11.61 -7.79
CA VAL A 259 5.66 10.26 -8.37
C VAL A 259 4.23 9.90 -8.68
N VAL A 260 3.99 9.47 -9.91
CA VAL A 260 2.74 8.81 -10.28
C VAL A 260 3.04 7.39 -10.72
N ALA A 261 2.23 6.44 -10.28
CA ALA A 261 2.27 5.06 -10.75
C ALA A 261 1.01 4.73 -11.55
N LEU A 262 1.18 3.99 -12.64
CA LEU A 262 0.11 3.45 -13.48
C LEU A 262 0.44 2.02 -13.91
N GLY A 263 -0.52 1.36 -14.56
CA GLY A 263 -0.33 0.00 -15.04
C GLY A 263 -1.26 -0.97 -14.33
N ASP A 264 -0.78 -2.19 -14.11
CA ASP A 264 -1.65 -3.31 -13.82
C ASP A 264 -1.65 -3.78 -12.36
N SER A 265 -2.14 -5.00 -12.14
CA SER A 265 -2.23 -5.65 -10.84
C SER A 265 -0.91 -5.71 -10.06
N VAL A 266 0.23 -5.78 -10.76
CA VAL A 266 1.55 -5.79 -10.14
C VAL A 266 1.85 -4.42 -9.52
N THR A 267 1.59 -3.33 -10.23
CA THR A 267 1.80 -1.97 -9.69
C THR A 267 0.73 -1.57 -8.69
N ALA A 268 -0.51 -2.04 -8.84
CA ALA A 268 -1.62 -1.77 -7.92
C ALA A 268 -1.43 -2.47 -6.55
N GLY A 269 -0.63 -3.53 -6.50
CA GLY A 269 -0.43 -4.34 -5.30
C GLY A 269 -1.66 -5.22 -5.02
N PHE A 270 -2.09 -5.98 -6.04
CA PHE A 270 -3.18 -6.93 -5.93
C PHE A 270 -2.94 -7.98 -4.84
N GLY A 271 -4.01 -8.60 -4.34
CA GLY A 271 -3.93 -9.60 -3.29
C GLY A 271 -4.04 -9.02 -1.88
N TYR A 272 -4.28 -7.71 -1.77
CA TYR A 272 -4.37 -7.00 -0.50
C TYR A 272 -5.60 -6.10 -0.44
N PHE A 273 -6.29 -6.11 0.69
CA PHE A 273 -7.37 -5.16 0.93
C PHE A 273 -6.78 -3.75 1.11
N GLY A 274 -7.02 -2.78 0.23
CA GLY A 274 -6.50 -1.43 0.45
C GLY A 274 -7.00 -0.76 1.74
N SER A 275 -8.19 -1.08 2.25
CA SER A 275 -8.61 -0.57 3.58
C SER A 275 -7.76 -1.09 4.75
N THR A 276 -7.06 -2.22 4.58
CA THR A 276 -6.31 -2.88 5.66
C THR A 276 -4.84 -3.16 5.37
N GLY A 277 -4.41 -3.23 4.12
CA GLY A 277 -3.15 -3.87 3.76
C GLY A 277 -3.03 -5.33 4.22
N LYS A 278 -4.13 -6.01 4.60
CA LYS A 278 -4.10 -7.44 4.88
C LYS A 278 -4.11 -8.20 3.57
N GLN A 279 -3.23 -9.20 3.48
CA GLN A 279 -3.25 -10.18 2.40
C GLN A 279 -4.58 -10.92 2.41
N MET A 280 -5.14 -11.13 1.23
CA MET A 280 -6.38 -11.87 1.05
C MET A 280 -6.13 -13.37 1.03
N GLY A 281 -7.08 -14.14 1.54
CA GLY A 281 -7.14 -15.57 1.33
C GLY A 281 -7.85 -15.93 0.02
N LEU A 282 -7.71 -17.19 -0.41
CA LEU A 282 -8.26 -17.70 -1.68
C LEU A 282 -9.76 -17.39 -1.87
N ALA A 283 -10.59 -17.67 -0.87
CA ALA A 283 -12.03 -17.41 -0.94
C ALA A 283 -12.41 -15.93 -1.08
N GLN A 284 -11.53 -15.02 -0.64
CA GLN A 284 -11.73 -13.58 -0.79
C GLN A 284 -11.34 -13.14 -2.20
N LEU A 285 -10.25 -13.69 -2.74
CA LEU A 285 -9.75 -13.38 -4.07
C LEU A 285 -10.68 -13.85 -5.20
N LEU A 286 -11.45 -14.91 -4.97
CA LEU A 286 -12.50 -15.32 -5.90
C LEU A 286 -13.55 -14.22 -6.15
N LYS A 287 -13.77 -13.31 -5.18
CA LYS A 287 -14.70 -12.17 -5.33
C LYS A 287 -14.10 -11.01 -6.13
N CYS A 288 -12.79 -11.05 -6.36
CA CYS A 288 -12.05 -10.04 -7.09
C CYS A 288 -11.96 -10.34 -8.58
N ARG A 289 -12.34 -11.56 -8.99
CA ARG A 289 -12.41 -11.95 -10.40
C ARG A 289 -13.31 -10.97 -11.15
N PRO A 290 -12.82 -10.28 -12.19
CA PRO A 290 -13.62 -9.32 -12.92
C PRO A 290 -14.90 -9.99 -13.43
N GLY A 291 -16.05 -9.36 -13.18
CA GLY A 291 -17.36 -9.88 -13.57
C GLY A 291 -17.87 -9.39 -14.94
N ALA A 292 -17.21 -8.40 -15.56
CA ALA A 292 -17.62 -7.81 -16.84
C ALA A 292 -16.54 -6.84 -17.38
N THR A 293 -16.80 -6.29 -18.57
CA THR A 293 -16.03 -5.36 -19.43
C THR A 293 -15.52 -4.04 -18.83
N VAL A 294 -15.68 -3.81 -17.52
CA VAL A 294 -15.30 -2.56 -16.84
C VAL A 294 -14.49 -2.88 -15.59
N PHE A 295 -13.31 -2.29 -15.48
CA PHE A 295 -12.40 -2.53 -14.35
C PHE A 295 -12.67 -1.54 -13.22
N ASN A 296 -12.66 -2.05 -11.98
CA ASN A 296 -12.85 -1.25 -10.78
C ASN A 296 -11.67 -1.32 -9.81
N ASP A 297 -10.54 -1.90 -10.20
CA ASP A 297 -9.38 -2.10 -9.33
C ASP A 297 -9.73 -2.76 -7.97
N ALA A 298 -10.59 -3.77 -7.99
CA ALA A 298 -10.89 -4.52 -6.78
C ALA A 298 -9.65 -5.26 -6.27
N CYS A 299 -9.50 -5.27 -4.95
CA CYS A 299 -8.54 -6.11 -4.25
C CYS A 299 -7.07 -5.74 -4.42
N SER A 300 -6.84 -4.47 -4.72
CA SER A 300 -5.52 -3.85 -4.79
C SER A 300 -5.20 -3.02 -3.54
N SER A 301 -3.92 -2.95 -3.20
CA SER A 301 -3.43 -2.23 -2.03
C SER A 301 -3.64 -0.71 -2.10
N ASN A 302 -3.82 -0.16 -3.31
CA ASN A 302 -4.15 1.23 -3.59
C ASN A 302 -5.67 1.51 -3.68
N SER A 303 -6.55 0.52 -3.50
CA SER A 303 -7.99 0.65 -3.75
C SER A 303 -8.87 0.27 -2.56
N THR A 304 -10.01 0.95 -2.43
CA THR A 304 -11.05 0.65 -1.44
C THR A 304 -12.01 -0.46 -1.91
N ASN A 305 -11.98 -0.82 -3.19
CA ASN A 305 -12.86 -1.84 -3.75
C ASN A 305 -12.44 -3.23 -3.27
N THR A 306 -13.40 -3.99 -2.72
CA THR A 306 -13.15 -5.30 -2.10
C THR A 306 -13.69 -6.47 -2.92
N ASN A 307 -14.39 -6.19 -4.02
CA ASN A 307 -14.85 -7.16 -5.00
C ASN A 307 -15.13 -6.45 -6.33
N SER A 308 -15.20 -7.22 -7.41
CA SER A 308 -15.41 -6.72 -8.78
C SER A 308 -16.82 -6.18 -9.04
N SER A 309 -17.78 -6.42 -8.14
CA SER A 309 -19.16 -5.93 -8.24
C SER A 309 -19.36 -4.54 -7.60
N VAL A 310 -18.36 -4.00 -6.89
CA VAL A 310 -18.46 -2.69 -6.23
C VAL A 310 -18.09 -1.57 -7.23
N GLY A 311 -19.11 -0.84 -7.70
CA GLY A 311 -18.94 0.32 -8.57
C GLY A 311 -18.48 0.00 -9.99
N THR A 312 -18.56 0.99 -10.88
CA THR A 312 -18.14 0.88 -12.29
C THR A 312 -16.80 1.57 -12.56
N LYS A 313 -16.03 1.89 -11.53
CA LYS A 313 -14.74 2.59 -11.63
C LYS A 313 -13.82 2.30 -10.44
N PRO A 314 -12.50 2.50 -10.58
CA PRO A 314 -11.57 2.46 -9.46
C PRO A 314 -11.94 3.46 -8.37
N ASN A 315 -11.91 3.02 -7.10
CA ASN A 315 -12.07 3.87 -5.93
C ASN A 315 -10.77 3.83 -5.12
N TYR A 316 -9.79 4.65 -5.50
CA TYR A 316 -8.49 4.66 -4.86
C TYR A 316 -8.53 5.04 -3.39
N LEU A 317 -7.54 4.56 -2.64
CA LEU A 317 -7.25 5.03 -1.31
C LEU A 317 -6.84 6.50 -1.35
N PRO A 318 -7.06 7.22 -0.24
CA PRO A 318 -6.75 8.63 -0.19
C PRO A 318 -5.25 8.94 -0.40
N ASP A 319 -4.35 8.07 0.04
CA ASP A 319 -2.90 8.20 -0.19
C ASP A 319 -2.41 7.28 -1.31
N PHE A 320 -3.34 6.80 -2.14
CA PHE A 320 -3.11 5.86 -3.22
C PHE A 320 -2.27 4.62 -2.81
N GLY A 321 -2.39 4.18 -1.56
CA GLY A 321 -1.68 2.99 -1.07
C GLY A 321 -0.28 3.27 -0.52
N LEU A 322 0.20 4.52 -0.48
CA LEU A 322 1.51 4.86 0.06
C LEU A 322 1.69 4.37 1.51
N SER A 323 0.71 4.59 2.39
CA SER A 323 0.78 4.13 3.79
C SER A 323 0.64 2.62 3.94
N ARG A 324 0.17 1.91 2.90
CA ARG A 324 0.14 0.44 2.90
C ARG A 324 1.54 -0.11 2.73
N ASN A 325 2.38 0.55 1.93
CA ASN A 325 3.76 0.15 1.69
C ASN A 325 3.81 -1.33 1.23
N ILE A 326 2.97 -1.66 0.23
CA ILE A 326 2.80 -3.02 -0.30
C ILE A 326 3.31 -3.11 -1.73
N SER A 327 2.74 -2.35 -2.67
CA SER A 327 3.23 -2.37 -4.06
C SER A 327 4.69 -1.92 -4.15
N TRP A 328 5.42 -2.41 -5.14
CA TRP A 328 6.83 -2.02 -5.32
C TRP A 328 6.99 -0.49 -5.45
N ALA A 329 6.05 0.16 -6.15
CA ALA A 329 6.04 1.61 -6.32
C ALA A 329 5.90 2.34 -4.97
N ALA A 330 4.97 1.89 -4.11
CA ALA A 330 4.79 2.47 -2.77
C ALA A 330 5.99 2.19 -1.87
N GLN A 331 6.64 1.03 -2.00
CA GLN A 331 7.83 0.67 -1.22
C GLN A 331 9.05 1.51 -1.64
N TRP A 332 9.25 1.71 -2.94
CA TRP A 332 10.29 2.58 -3.49
C TRP A 332 10.07 4.04 -3.06
N ALA A 333 8.86 4.57 -3.24
CA ALA A 333 8.52 5.91 -2.78
C ALA A 333 8.76 6.09 -1.27
N ASN A 334 8.39 5.08 -0.47
CA ASN A 334 8.64 5.12 0.97
C ASN A 334 10.13 5.09 1.32
N GLN A 335 10.94 4.33 0.59
CA GLN A 335 12.40 4.21 0.78
C GLN A 335 13.11 5.54 0.60
N TYR A 336 12.68 6.35 -0.38
CA TYR A 336 13.32 7.62 -0.74
C TYR A 336 12.59 8.87 -0.22
N GLY A 337 11.78 8.72 0.83
CA GLY A 337 11.17 9.88 1.49
C GLY A 337 10.11 10.61 0.66
N ILE A 338 9.65 10.03 -0.44
CA ILE A 338 8.66 10.62 -1.35
C ILE A 338 7.30 10.66 -0.66
N THR A 339 6.61 11.80 -0.79
CA THR A 339 5.28 12.03 -0.22
C THR A 339 4.26 12.52 -1.23
N GLU A 340 4.69 13.19 -2.30
CA GLU A 340 3.87 13.50 -3.47
C GLU A 340 3.78 12.22 -4.33
N TYR A 341 2.79 11.38 -4.03
CA TYR A 341 2.66 10.05 -4.60
C TYR A 341 1.21 9.71 -4.92
N GLU A 342 0.97 9.28 -6.16
CA GLU A 342 -0.32 8.77 -6.61
C GLU A 342 -0.11 7.44 -7.35
N ASN A 343 -0.98 6.46 -7.11
CA ASN A 343 -0.92 5.14 -7.76
C ASN A 343 -2.28 4.82 -8.35
N TYR A 344 -2.40 5.12 -9.64
CA TYR A 344 -3.56 4.88 -10.46
C TYR A 344 -3.54 3.50 -11.12
N ALA A 345 -2.58 2.63 -10.81
CA ALA A 345 -2.57 1.30 -11.40
C ALA A 345 -3.87 0.54 -11.09
N VAL A 346 -4.37 -0.19 -12.08
CA VAL A 346 -5.63 -0.92 -12.02
C VAL A 346 -5.41 -2.38 -12.35
N THR A 347 -5.77 -3.25 -11.42
CA THR A 347 -5.80 -4.70 -11.64
C THR A 347 -6.60 -5.07 -12.89
N GLY A 348 -5.99 -5.85 -13.77
CA GLY A 348 -6.58 -6.33 -15.03
C GLY A 348 -6.34 -5.40 -16.23
N SER A 349 -5.84 -4.18 -16.03
CA SER A 349 -5.68 -3.23 -17.14
C SER A 349 -4.59 -3.64 -18.13
N ALA A 350 -4.88 -3.46 -19.42
CA ALA A 350 -3.98 -3.62 -20.54
C ALA A 350 -3.57 -2.25 -21.10
N PRO A 351 -2.51 -2.15 -21.94
CA PRO A 351 -2.14 -0.87 -22.55
C PRO A 351 -3.30 -0.16 -23.29
N THR A 352 -4.15 -0.94 -23.97
CA THR A 352 -5.36 -0.44 -24.67
C THR A 352 -6.33 0.30 -23.76
N ASP A 353 -6.42 -0.04 -22.47
CA ASP A 353 -7.30 0.65 -21.52
C ASP A 353 -6.84 2.09 -21.23
N TRP A 354 -5.55 2.39 -21.41
CA TRP A 354 -4.95 3.70 -21.15
C TRP A 354 -4.90 4.58 -22.41
N LEU A 355 -4.92 3.96 -23.59
CA LEU A 355 -4.88 4.63 -24.90
C LEU A 355 -6.22 5.25 -25.31
N PRO A 356 -6.28 6.11 -26.36
CA PRO A 356 -7.53 6.72 -26.81
C PRO A 356 -8.66 5.69 -27.04
N GLY A 357 -9.84 5.97 -26.48
CA GLY A 357 -10.97 5.03 -26.47
C GLY A 357 -10.98 4.03 -25.31
N GLY A 358 -9.86 3.90 -24.58
CA GLY A 358 -9.74 3.13 -23.36
C GLY A 358 -10.36 3.81 -22.13
N GLN A 359 -10.81 3.00 -21.17
CA GLN A 359 -11.52 3.48 -19.97
C GLN A 359 -10.69 4.35 -19.02
N PHE A 360 -9.35 4.25 -19.09
CA PHE A 360 -8.41 5.02 -18.27
C PHE A 360 -7.72 6.15 -19.05
N ASN A 361 -8.11 6.40 -20.29
CA ASN A 361 -7.48 7.44 -21.10
C ASN A 361 -7.56 8.84 -20.47
N SER A 362 -8.70 9.17 -19.85
CA SER A 362 -8.84 10.43 -19.12
C SER A 362 -7.90 10.53 -17.91
N THR A 363 -7.59 9.39 -17.28
CA THR A 363 -6.61 9.30 -16.19
C THR A 363 -5.19 9.45 -16.76
N LEU A 364 -4.87 8.81 -17.89
CA LEU A 364 -3.58 9.01 -18.56
C LEU A 364 -3.34 10.49 -18.90
N LYS A 365 -4.32 11.16 -19.52
CA LYS A 365 -4.23 12.60 -19.84
C LYS A 365 -4.10 13.49 -18.61
N SER A 366 -4.73 13.10 -17.51
CA SER A 366 -4.52 13.73 -16.20
C SER A 366 -3.08 13.62 -15.74
N ILE A 367 -2.50 12.40 -15.75
CA ILE A 367 -1.11 12.15 -15.36
C ILE A 367 -0.15 12.95 -16.24
N GLU A 368 -0.37 12.94 -17.56
CA GLU A 368 0.44 13.72 -18.50
C GLU A 368 0.37 15.22 -18.18
N SER A 369 -0.80 15.76 -17.85
CA SER A 369 -0.96 17.17 -17.49
C SER A 369 -0.36 17.55 -16.13
N GLN A 370 -0.25 16.59 -15.20
CA GLN A 370 0.40 16.82 -13.91
C GLN A 370 1.93 16.91 -14.05
N ASP A 371 2.48 16.23 -15.06
CA ASP A 371 3.91 16.14 -15.36
C ASP A 371 4.78 15.83 -14.13
N PRO A 372 4.62 14.65 -13.49
CA PRO A 372 5.37 14.30 -12.29
C PRO A 372 6.86 14.09 -12.60
N ASP A 373 7.74 14.11 -11.59
CA ASP A 373 9.16 13.83 -11.81
C ASP A 373 9.39 12.38 -12.27
N TYR A 374 8.59 11.43 -11.75
CA TYR A 374 8.64 10.02 -12.13
C TYR A 374 7.27 9.44 -12.46
N ILE A 375 7.23 8.63 -13.51
CA ILE A 375 6.12 7.73 -13.82
C ILE A 375 6.60 6.28 -13.64
N LEU A 376 5.96 5.53 -12.75
CA LEU A 376 6.29 4.16 -12.42
C LEU A 376 5.24 3.20 -13.01
N MET A 377 5.64 2.13 -13.69
CA MET A 377 4.66 1.17 -14.22
C MET A 377 5.14 -0.27 -14.37
N THR A 378 4.16 -1.17 -14.40
CA THR A 378 4.24 -2.55 -14.88
C THR A 378 2.97 -2.75 -15.70
N ILE A 379 3.10 -3.08 -16.98
CA ILE A 379 1.94 -3.22 -17.89
C ILE A 379 2.31 -4.11 -19.08
N GLY A 380 1.36 -4.91 -19.58
CA GLY A 380 1.55 -5.77 -20.76
C GLY A 380 1.10 -7.23 -20.61
N ALA A 381 0.95 -7.77 -19.39
CA ALA A 381 0.60 -9.19 -19.20
C ALA A 381 -0.89 -9.51 -19.41
N ASN A 382 -1.81 -8.60 -19.06
CA ASN A 382 -3.24 -8.91 -19.04
C ASN A 382 -3.87 -9.36 -20.37
N PRO A 383 -3.45 -8.84 -21.54
CA PRO A 383 -3.88 -9.39 -22.84
C PRO A 383 -3.59 -10.89 -23.03
N LEU A 384 -2.74 -11.48 -22.18
CA LEU A 384 -2.21 -12.84 -22.30
C LEU A 384 -2.73 -13.79 -21.21
N LEU A 385 -3.10 -13.24 -20.05
CA LEU A 385 -3.51 -14.03 -18.88
C LEU A 385 -4.83 -14.80 -19.13
N SER A 386 -5.77 -14.27 -19.92
CA SER A 386 -7.04 -14.95 -20.21
C SER A 386 -6.87 -16.17 -21.13
N ASP A 387 -5.96 -16.07 -22.09
CA ASP A 387 -5.88 -17.01 -23.21
C ASP A 387 -4.79 -18.07 -23.00
N VAL A 388 -3.78 -17.81 -22.15
CA VAL A 388 -2.63 -18.70 -21.96
C VAL A 388 -2.58 -19.34 -20.56
N LEU A 389 -3.15 -18.73 -19.51
CA LEU A 389 -2.97 -19.20 -18.13
C LEU A 389 -4.21 -19.72 -17.39
N PHE A 390 -5.44 -19.34 -17.78
CA PHE A 390 -6.63 -19.57 -16.95
C PHE A 390 -7.81 -20.34 -17.58
N GLY A 391 -7.63 -21.00 -18.73
CA GLY A 391 -8.65 -21.87 -19.34
C GLY A 391 -8.25 -23.35 -19.36
N ILE A 392 -9.11 -24.24 -18.85
CA ILE A 392 -8.97 -25.71 -19.00
C ILE A 392 -9.12 -26.10 -20.48
N ASP A 393 -9.90 -25.34 -21.25
CA ASP A 393 -10.06 -25.48 -22.70
C ASP A 393 -9.00 -24.71 -23.52
N ASN A 394 -8.20 -23.85 -22.88
CA ASN A 394 -7.24 -22.94 -23.53
C ASN A 394 -5.78 -23.21 -23.09
N MET A 395 -5.42 -24.47 -22.87
CA MET A 395 -4.00 -24.89 -22.87
C MET A 395 -3.38 -24.79 -24.28
N GLY A 396 -3.80 -23.83 -25.11
CA GLY A 396 -3.55 -23.75 -26.54
C GLY A 396 -2.07 -23.94 -26.86
N CYS A 397 -1.21 -23.06 -26.33
CA CYS A 397 0.22 -23.14 -26.62
C CYS A 397 0.91 -24.36 -26.01
N ALA A 398 0.50 -24.85 -24.83
CA ALA A 398 1.11 -26.06 -24.24
C ALA A 398 0.68 -27.35 -24.94
N LEU A 399 -0.59 -27.46 -25.33
CA LEU A 399 -1.10 -28.56 -26.14
C LEU A 399 -0.50 -28.52 -27.55
N GLU A 400 -0.39 -27.33 -28.15
CA GLU A 400 0.25 -27.12 -29.45
C GLU A 400 1.75 -27.46 -29.41
N SER A 401 2.46 -27.12 -28.33
CA SER A 401 3.83 -27.56 -28.10
C SER A 401 3.97 -29.08 -28.01
N HIS A 402 3.01 -29.77 -27.41
CA HIS A 402 3.02 -31.24 -27.29
C HIS A 402 2.74 -31.94 -28.63
N ILE A 403 2.06 -31.28 -29.57
CA ILE A 403 1.62 -31.87 -30.84
C ILE A 403 2.49 -31.44 -32.03
N PHE A 404 2.95 -30.18 -32.05
CA PHE A 404 3.62 -29.56 -33.21
C PHE A 404 5.01 -28.96 -32.90
N GLY A 405 5.38 -28.83 -31.62
CA GLY A 405 6.72 -28.40 -31.20
C GLY A 405 6.96 -26.88 -31.20
N ASP A 406 5.93 -26.05 -31.36
CA ASP A 406 6.07 -24.61 -31.63
C ASP A 406 5.51 -23.68 -30.54
N PHE A 407 5.86 -23.95 -29.27
CA PHE A 407 5.40 -23.14 -28.12
C PHE A 407 5.72 -21.65 -28.27
N ARG A 408 6.93 -21.35 -28.76
CA ARG A 408 7.41 -19.97 -28.92
C ARG A 408 6.57 -19.20 -29.93
N GLN A 409 6.30 -19.78 -31.11
CA GLN A 409 5.49 -19.10 -32.13
C GLN A 409 4.06 -18.91 -31.65
N CYS A 410 3.46 -19.90 -30.98
CA CYS A 410 2.11 -19.74 -30.42
C CYS A 410 2.02 -18.55 -29.43
N VAL A 411 3.01 -18.38 -28.56
CA VAL A 411 3.07 -17.23 -27.65
C VAL A 411 3.20 -15.91 -28.43
N LEU A 412 4.06 -15.86 -29.45
CA LEU A 412 4.22 -14.67 -30.30
C LEU A 412 2.95 -14.34 -31.10
N ASP A 413 2.25 -15.35 -31.61
CA ASP A 413 0.98 -15.16 -32.33
C ASP A 413 -0.12 -14.65 -31.38
N ALA A 414 -0.15 -15.14 -30.12
CA ALA A 414 -1.02 -14.60 -29.09
C ALA A 414 -0.72 -13.11 -28.82
N PHE A 415 0.57 -12.72 -28.80
CA PHE A 415 0.97 -11.33 -28.60
C PHE A 415 0.56 -10.44 -29.78
N ALA A 416 0.73 -10.94 -31.00
CA ALA A 416 0.32 -10.25 -32.23
C ALA A 416 -1.21 -10.09 -32.31
N SER A 417 -1.98 -11.09 -31.85
CA SER A 417 -3.46 -11.05 -31.90
C SER A 417 -4.09 -9.90 -31.09
N VAL A 418 -3.34 -9.35 -30.14
CA VAL A 418 -3.75 -8.24 -29.27
C VAL A 418 -2.95 -6.96 -29.52
N ASP A 419 -2.18 -6.91 -30.62
CA ASP A 419 -1.29 -5.81 -31.00
C ASP A 419 -0.34 -5.37 -29.87
N LEU A 420 0.17 -6.31 -29.05
CA LEU A 420 0.84 -5.97 -27.79
C LEU A 420 1.99 -4.97 -27.98
N ASP A 421 2.85 -5.21 -28.96
CA ASP A 421 3.98 -4.36 -29.35
C ASP A 421 3.50 -2.94 -29.68
N GLN A 422 2.56 -2.80 -30.61
CA GLN A 422 2.04 -1.51 -31.04
C GLN A 422 1.41 -0.75 -29.86
N ARG A 423 0.63 -1.42 -29.00
CA ARG A 423 -0.07 -0.76 -27.89
C ARG A 423 0.89 -0.32 -26.78
N LEU A 424 1.95 -1.08 -26.53
CA LEU A 424 3.01 -0.64 -25.61
C LEU A 424 3.75 0.58 -26.19
N SER A 425 4.12 0.52 -27.47
CA SER A 425 4.77 1.62 -28.19
C SER A 425 3.95 2.91 -28.16
N GLU A 426 2.65 2.83 -28.45
CA GLU A 426 1.71 3.96 -28.40
C GLU A 426 1.63 4.57 -26.98
N LEU A 427 1.55 3.73 -25.94
CA LEU A 427 1.45 4.19 -24.55
C LEU A 427 2.74 4.88 -24.10
N TYR A 428 3.89 4.28 -24.38
CA TYR A 428 5.20 4.83 -24.05
C TYR A 428 5.44 6.15 -24.80
N THR A 429 5.09 6.20 -26.08
CA THR A 429 5.22 7.41 -26.91
C THR A 429 4.36 8.53 -26.35
N SER A 430 3.09 8.26 -26.00
CA SER A 430 2.21 9.26 -25.39
C SER A 430 2.82 9.85 -24.12
N LEU A 431 3.37 9.02 -23.23
CA LEU A 431 4.01 9.49 -22.01
C LEU A 431 5.29 10.30 -22.29
N VAL A 432 6.15 9.85 -23.19
CA VAL A 432 7.40 10.55 -23.53
C VAL A 432 7.14 11.91 -24.19
N GLU A 433 6.16 11.99 -25.08
CA GLU A 433 5.85 13.21 -25.83
C GLU A 433 5.08 14.24 -24.99
N ASN A 434 4.23 13.79 -24.05
CA ASN A 434 3.36 14.69 -23.29
C ASN A 434 3.88 15.00 -21.88
N THR A 435 5.04 14.49 -21.48
CA THR A 435 5.65 14.75 -20.16
C THR A 435 7.16 14.98 -20.23
N THR A 436 7.71 15.58 -19.19
CA THR A 436 9.15 15.64 -18.90
C THR A 436 9.61 14.57 -17.88
N SER A 437 8.68 13.77 -17.34
CA SER A 437 8.90 12.69 -16.37
C SER A 437 9.97 11.66 -16.75
N ARG A 438 10.75 11.19 -15.77
CA ARG A 438 11.50 9.94 -15.92
C ARG A 438 10.56 8.75 -15.81
N ILE A 439 10.54 7.87 -16.79
CA ILE A 439 9.65 6.71 -16.81
C ILE A 439 10.45 5.50 -16.33
N VAL A 440 9.96 4.82 -15.30
CA VAL A 440 10.54 3.59 -14.79
C VAL A 440 9.57 2.46 -15.05
N LEU A 441 10.02 1.49 -15.84
CA LEU A 441 9.23 0.37 -16.26
C LEU A 441 9.74 -0.92 -15.64
N MET A 442 8.98 -1.48 -14.71
CA MET A 442 9.30 -2.72 -14.02
C MET A 442 8.74 -3.90 -14.84
N GLN A 443 9.64 -4.77 -15.30
CA GLN A 443 9.33 -6.03 -15.94
C GLN A 443 8.62 -7.00 -14.99
N TYR A 444 7.96 -8.02 -15.55
CA TYR A 444 7.29 -9.04 -14.76
C TYR A 444 8.30 -9.99 -14.11
N HIS A 445 8.00 -10.37 -12.87
CA HIS A 445 8.71 -11.40 -12.14
C HIS A 445 8.28 -12.78 -12.64
N LEU A 446 9.15 -13.78 -12.48
CA LEU A 446 8.80 -15.16 -12.76
C LEU A 446 7.82 -15.69 -11.71
N ALA A 447 6.61 -16.02 -12.15
CA ALA A 447 5.59 -16.62 -11.31
C ALA A 447 5.15 -17.95 -11.90
N ILE A 448 5.16 -18.99 -11.05
CA ILE A 448 4.72 -20.34 -11.43
C ILE A 448 3.42 -20.63 -10.66
N PRO A 449 2.25 -20.38 -11.25
CA PRO A 449 0.99 -20.75 -10.64
C PRO A 449 0.91 -22.26 -10.45
N SER A 450 0.47 -22.72 -9.28
CA SER A 450 0.30 -24.16 -8.99
C SER A 450 -0.60 -24.87 -10.02
N SER A 451 -1.67 -24.20 -10.47
CA SER A 451 -2.57 -24.71 -11.50
C SER A 451 -1.94 -24.82 -12.88
N ALA A 452 -0.86 -24.07 -13.14
CA ALA A 452 -0.13 -24.09 -14.39
C ALA A 452 1.09 -25.02 -14.35
N LEU A 453 1.30 -25.81 -13.28
CA LEU A 453 2.31 -26.87 -13.28
C LEU A 453 1.97 -28.04 -14.21
N ALA A 454 0.75 -28.08 -14.76
CA ALA A 454 0.44 -28.91 -15.92
C ALA A 454 1.20 -28.45 -17.19
N TYR A 455 1.62 -27.19 -17.25
CA TYR A 455 2.63 -26.69 -18.19
C TYR A 455 4.02 -26.99 -17.61
N SER A 456 5.05 -27.12 -18.45
CA SER A 456 6.42 -27.18 -17.91
C SER A 456 6.83 -25.82 -17.36
N SER A 457 7.52 -25.78 -16.21
CA SER A 457 8.04 -24.53 -15.64
C SER A 457 8.97 -23.78 -16.61
N SER A 458 9.68 -24.50 -17.48
CA SER A 458 10.50 -23.96 -18.57
C SER A 458 9.69 -23.24 -19.66
N GLN A 459 8.45 -23.67 -19.94
CA GLN A 459 7.57 -22.96 -20.88
C GLN A 459 7.06 -21.65 -20.28
N LEU A 460 6.72 -21.64 -18.98
CA LEU A 460 6.30 -20.42 -18.28
C LEU A 460 7.46 -19.41 -18.17
N GLU A 461 8.69 -19.89 -17.94
CA GLU A 461 9.90 -19.08 -18.05
C GLU A 461 10.00 -18.43 -19.43
N MET A 462 9.97 -19.24 -20.49
CA MET A 462 10.10 -18.76 -21.87
C MET A 462 9.03 -17.71 -22.21
N MET A 463 7.79 -17.92 -21.79
CA MET A 463 6.71 -16.93 -21.99
C MET A 463 7.01 -15.61 -21.25
N THR A 464 7.49 -15.69 -20.01
CA THR A 464 7.86 -14.51 -19.22
C THR A 464 9.04 -13.76 -19.86
N GLU A 465 10.04 -14.49 -20.36
CA GLU A 465 11.17 -13.93 -21.10
C GLU A 465 10.74 -13.22 -22.38
N LEU A 466 9.84 -13.84 -23.18
CA LEU A 466 9.31 -13.25 -24.40
C LEU A 466 8.53 -11.96 -24.11
N LEU A 467 7.64 -11.98 -23.12
CA LEU A 467 6.88 -10.79 -22.71
C LEU A 467 7.80 -9.66 -22.24
N ASN A 468 8.75 -9.98 -21.37
CA ASN A 468 9.71 -9.00 -20.87
C ASN A 468 10.66 -8.48 -21.97
N GLY A 469 10.96 -9.31 -22.97
CA GLY A 469 11.70 -8.94 -24.17
C GLY A 469 10.97 -7.86 -24.96
N ILE A 470 9.71 -8.09 -25.34
CA ILE A 470 8.90 -7.09 -26.07
C ILE A 470 8.79 -5.78 -25.29
N ILE A 471 8.53 -5.87 -23.99
CA ILE A 471 8.47 -4.70 -23.11
C ILE A 471 9.78 -3.89 -23.16
N ALA A 472 10.93 -4.57 -23.11
CA ALA A 472 12.23 -3.90 -23.15
C ALA A 472 12.54 -3.32 -24.54
N ASP A 473 12.21 -4.05 -25.59
CA ASP A 473 12.44 -3.66 -26.98
C ASP A 473 11.62 -2.41 -27.33
N GLU A 474 10.32 -2.40 -27.02
CA GLU A 474 9.45 -1.25 -27.28
C GLU A 474 9.84 -0.02 -26.45
N ALA A 475 10.18 -0.20 -25.17
CA ALA A 475 10.67 0.89 -24.33
C ALA A 475 11.99 1.49 -24.88
N GLY A 476 12.91 0.64 -25.35
CA GLY A 476 14.19 1.04 -25.92
C GLY A 476 14.02 1.80 -27.24
N GLN A 477 13.11 1.36 -28.10
CA GLN A 477 12.78 2.01 -29.37
C GLN A 477 12.17 3.39 -29.18
N VAL A 478 11.26 3.54 -28.22
CA VAL A 478 10.60 4.83 -27.95
C VAL A 478 11.56 5.84 -27.32
N SER A 479 12.22 5.49 -26.20
CA SER A 479 13.21 6.38 -25.60
C SER A 479 14.10 5.70 -24.56
N ALA A 480 15.27 5.23 -24.99
CA ALA A 480 16.31 4.73 -24.08
C ALA A 480 16.86 5.78 -23.09
N SER A 481 16.58 7.08 -23.31
CA SER A 481 17.04 8.16 -22.42
C SER A 481 16.02 8.58 -21.36
N ARG A 482 14.72 8.35 -21.62
CA ARG A 482 13.61 8.73 -20.72
C ARG A 482 12.99 7.53 -20.03
N ILE A 483 13.06 6.35 -20.64
CA ILE A 483 12.48 5.11 -20.11
C ILE A 483 13.61 4.22 -19.59
N THR A 484 13.57 3.93 -18.29
CA THR A 484 14.46 2.97 -17.63
C THR A 484 13.70 1.68 -17.40
N VAL A 485 14.10 0.61 -18.09
CA VAL A 485 13.56 -0.73 -17.89
C VAL A 485 14.30 -1.40 -16.73
N ILE A 486 13.54 -1.90 -15.76
CA ILE A 486 14.04 -2.57 -14.57
C ILE A 486 13.62 -4.03 -14.60
N SER A 487 14.61 -4.92 -14.64
CA SER A 487 14.37 -6.35 -14.41
C SER A 487 14.24 -6.61 -12.91
N PRO A 488 13.14 -7.27 -12.45
CA PRO A 488 13.05 -7.70 -11.06
C PRO A 488 14.14 -8.75 -10.77
N PRO A 489 14.47 -9.00 -9.50
CA PRO A 489 15.33 -10.15 -9.19
C PRO A 489 14.60 -11.43 -9.60
N ARG A 490 15.35 -12.48 -9.90
CA ARG A 490 14.75 -13.78 -10.21
C ARG A 490 13.99 -14.30 -8.99
N PHE A 491 12.78 -14.78 -9.23
CA PHE A 491 11.98 -15.46 -8.23
C PHE A 491 12.21 -16.96 -8.43
N ASP A 492 13.30 -17.47 -7.85
CA ASP A 492 13.75 -18.85 -8.04
C ASP A 492 12.63 -19.87 -7.77
N ILE A 493 12.59 -20.92 -8.59
CA ILE A 493 11.55 -21.95 -8.57
C ILE A 493 11.91 -23.09 -7.62
N GLY A 494 13.20 -23.42 -7.49
CA GLY A 494 13.66 -24.54 -6.68
C GLY A 494 13.85 -25.85 -7.44
N ILE A 495 13.96 -25.80 -8.77
CA ILE A 495 14.16 -26.98 -9.64
C ILE A 495 15.24 -26.70 -10.69
N ASP A 496 15.62 -27.72 -11.46
CA ASP A 496 16.50 -27.53 -12.62
C ASP A 496 15.75 -26.81 -13.73
N MET A 497 16.28 -25.66 -14.14
CA MET A 497 15.75 -24.78 -15.18
C MET A 497 16.66 -24.73 -16.41
N SER A 498 17.66 -25.63 -16.49
CA SER A 498 18.60 -25.68 -17.61
C SER A 498 17.92 -26.24 -18.88
N PRO A 499 18.33 -25.78 -20.09
CA PRO A 499 19.35 -24.76 -20.36
C PRO A 499 18.86 -23.31 -20.32
N GLN A 500 17.56 -23.05 -20.14
CA GLN A 500 16.98 -21.71 -20.17
C GLN A 500 17.58 -20.80 -19.09
N TYR A 501 17.78 -21.34 -17.88
CA TYR A 501 18.43 -20.62 -16.78
C TYR A 501 19.50 -21.49 -16.08
N PRO A 502 20.64 -20.91 -15.67
CA PRO A 502 21.68 -21.65 -14.96
C PRO A 502 21.17 -22.29 -13.66
N SER A 503 21.30 -23.61 -13.56
CA SER A 503 21.05 -24.35 -12.33
C SER A 503 22.37 -24.77 -11.70
N ASN A 504 22.91 -23.94 -10.80
CA ASN A 504 24.22 -24.17 -10.18
C ASN A 504 24.16 -24.36 -8.65
N PHE A 505 23.00 -24.08 -8.05
CA PHE A 505 22.76 -24.22 -6.62
C PHE A 505 22.41 -25.67 -6.27
N SER A 506 22.77 -26.15 -5.08
CA SER A 506 22.41 -27.50 -4.63
C SER A 506 21.90 -27.49 -3.20
N CYS A 507 20.72 -28.04 -3.01
CA CYS A 507 20.07 -28.21 -1.70
C CYS A 507 20.03 -29.67 -1.26
N SER A 508 20.37 -30.57 -2.18
CA SER A 508 20.30 -32.01 -2.00
C SER A 508 21.67 -32.58 -1.66
N TYR A 509 21.73 -33.46 -0.66
CA TYR A 509 22.91 -34.28 -0.40
C TYR A 509 23.29 -35.20 -1.58
N LEU A 510 22.35 -35.42 -2.51
CA LEU A 510 22.56 -36.22 -3.73
C LEU A 510 23.18 -35.40 -4.87
N GLY A 511 23.44 -34.10 -4.68
CA GLY A 511 24.16 -33.26 -5.63
C GLY A 511 23.32 -32.70 -6.78
N TYR A 512 21.99 -32.90 -6.78
CA TYR A 512 21.09 -32.27 -7.77
C TYR A 512 21.26 -30.75 -7.77
N LYS A 513 21.21 -30.18 -8.97
CA LYS A 513 21.37 -28.75 -9.19
C LYS A 513 20.04 -28.09 -9.57
N VAL A 514 19.82 -26.90 -9.03
CA VAL A 514 18.61 -26.10 -9.20
C VAL A 514 18.97 -24.62 -9.35
N ASP A 515 17.99 -23.79 -9.71
CA ASP A 515 18.14 -22.34 -9.87
C ASP A 515 18.34 -21.58 -8.53
N GLY A 516 17.85 -22.13 -7.42
CA GLY A 516 18.04 -21.58 -6.07
C GLY A 516 17.05 -22.16 -5.08
N PRO A 517 16.99 -21.69 -3.81
CA PRO A 517 15.86 -21.98 -2.93
C PRO A 517 14.59 -21.31 -3.44
N SER A 518 13.52 -22.08 -3.57
CA SER A 518 12.24 -21.57 -4.09
C SER A 518 11.72 -20.38 -3.29
N VAL A 519 11.29 -19.33 -3.99
CA VAL A 519 10.55 -18.21 -3.40
C VAL A 519 9.12 -18.11 -3.93
N GLN A 520 8.71 -19.12 -4.71
CA GLN A 520 7.38 -19.29 -5.25
C GLN A 520 6.34 -19.48 -4.14
N SER A 521 5.06 -19.38 -4.51
CA SER A 521 3.96 -19.54 -3.55
C SER A 521 4.04 -20.89 -2.81
N THR A 522 3.59 -20.96 -1.55
CA THR A 522 3.56 -22.23 -0.81
C THR A 522 2.83 -23.35 -1.57
N LEU A 523 1.71 -23.04 -2.23
CA LEU A 523 0.99 -24.04 -3.03
C LEU A 523 1.83 -24.57 -4.20
N THR A 524 2.56 -23.69 -4.88
CA THR A 524 3.48 -24.09 -5.96
C THR A 524 4.61 -24.97 -5.41
N GLN A 525 5.17 -24.61 -4.26
CA GLN A 525 6.24 -25.38 -3.63
C GLN A 525 5.77 -26.77 -3.18
N ASP A 526 4.55 -26.88 -2.66
CA ASP A 526 3.96 -28.17 -2.25
C ASP A 526 3.84 -29.12 -3.46
N GLU A 527 3.35 -28.61 -4.59
CA GLU A 527 3.25 -29.38 -5.84
C GLU A 527 4.62 -29.75 -6.42
N LEU A 528 5.58 -28.82 -6.41
CA LEU A 528 6.95 -29.09 -6.87
C LEU A 528 7.67 -30.10 -5.98
N LEU A 529 7.41 -30.11 -4.68
CA LEU A 529 7.94 -31.12 -3.76
C LEU A 529 7.42 -32.52 -4.11
N VAL A 530 6.17 -32.64 -4.56
CA VAL A 530 5.59 -33.91 -5.01
C VAL A 530 6.18 -34.33 -6.37
N ASN A 531 6.33 -33.39 -7.30
CA ASN A 531 6.81 -33.68 -8.66
C ASN A 531 8.33 -33.88 -8.74
N HIS A 532 9.10 -33.28 -7.83
CA HIS A 532 10.56 -33.31 -7.79
C HIS A 532 11.10 -33.71 -6.40
N PRO A 533 10.72 -34.87 -5.85
CA PRO A 533 10.94 -35.21 -4.44
C PRO A 533 12.41 -35.36 -4.02
N LEU A 534 13.31 -35.56 -4.98
CA LEU A 534 14.75 -35.74 -4.72
C LEU A 534 15.60 -34.49 -5.00
N SER A 535 15.08 -33.57 -5.82
CA SER A 535 15.82 -32.42 -6.34
C SER A 535 15.23 -31.08 -5.92
N PHE A 536 13.96 -31.02 -5.51
CA PHE A 536 13.30 -29.77 -5.15
C PHE A 536 13.99 -29.07 -3.97
N CYS A 537 14.16 -27.76 -4.10
CA CYS A 537 14.71 -26.91 -3.06
C CYS A 537 13.66 -25.95 -2.51
N SER A 538 13.07 -26.32 -1.38
CA SER A 538 12.09 -25.47 -0.69
C SER A 538 12.72 -24.19 -0.13
N GLY A 539 11.93 -23.13 -0.06
CA GLY A 539 12.38 -21.85 0.50
C GLY A 539 11.23 -20.85 0.73
N PRO A 540 11.56 -19.58 1.03
CA PRO A 540 12.89 -19.10 1.41
C PRO A 540 13.29 -19.61 2.79
N ALA A 541 14.59 -19.73 3.06
CA ALA A 541 15.10 -20.17 4.37
C ALA A 541 14.73 -19.21 5.52
N VAL A 542 14.53 -17.93 5.21
CA VAL A 542 14.14 -16.88 6.16
C VAL A 542 13.11 -15.95 5.51
N GLY A 543 11.96 -15.78 6.16
CA GLY A 543 10.90 -14.87 5.72
C GLY A 543 9.75 -15.59 4.98
N PRO A 544 8.71 -14.84 4.58
CA PRO A 544 7.62 -15.39 3.80
C PRO A 544 8.04 -15.59 2.33
N PRO A 545 7.35 -16.47 1.59
CA PRO A 545 7.45 -16.53 0.13
C PRO A 545 7.29 -15.17 -0.55
N TRP A 546 7.89 -15.03 -1.72
CA TRP A 546 7.84 -13.79 -2.49
C TRP A 546 6.61 -13.69 -3.38
N ILE A 547 5.82 -14.77 -3.48
CA ILE A 547 4.54 -14.83 -4.18
C ILE A 547 3.43 -15.19 -3.20
N ILE A 548 2.25 -14.61 -3.40
CA ILE A 548 1.06 -14.86 -2.60
C ILE A 548 0.50 -16.25 -2.91
N SER A 549 0.21 -17.06 -1.88
CA SER A 549 -0.45 -18.36 -2.07
C SER A 549 -1.95 -18.26 -2.34
N GLY A 550 -2.57 -17.14 -1.97
CA GLY A 550 -4.03 -16.96 -2.06
C GLY A 550 -4.54 -16.69 -3.47
N ASP A 551 -3.72 -16.23 -4.41
CA ASP A 551 -4.15 -15.67 -5.71
C ASP A 551 -3.77 -16.53 -6.90
N THR A 552 -3.71 -17.85 -6.73
CA THR A 552 -3.22 -18.84 -7.70
C THR A 552 -1.71 -18.84 -7.92
N GLY A 553 -0.96 -17.91 -7.32
CA GLY A 553 0.51 -17.91 -7.34
C GLY A 553 1.09 -17.05 -8.46
N ILE A 554 0.44 -15.92 -8.78
CA ILE A 554 0.84 -15.03 -9.88
C ILE A 554 1.25 -13.62 -9.42
N HIS A 555 0.88 -13.19 -8.21
CA HIS A 555 1.25 -11.86 -7.72
C HIS A 555 2.28 -11.88 -6.59
N PRO A 556 3.16 -10.86 -6.53
CA PRO A 556 4.15 -10.77 -5.47
C PRO A 556 3.50 -10.54 -4.10
N SER A 557 4.11 -11.15 -3.07
CA SER A 557 3.86 -10.75 -1.69
C SER A 557 4.49 -9.40 -1.40
N ALA A 558 4.17 -8.79 -0.24
CA ALA A 558 4.85 -7.56 0.20
C ALA A 558 6.37 -7.75 0.30
N ALA A 559 6.86 -8.97 0.56
CA ALA A 559 8.28 -9.28 0.51
C ALA A 559 8.81 -9.33 -0.93
N GLY A 560 8.10 -9.98 -1.86
CA GLY A 560 8.46 -9.97 -3.29
C GLY A 560 8.52 -8.55 -3.86
N TYR A 561 7.51 -7.72 -3.58
CA TYR A 561 7.50 -6.32 -3.98
C TYR A 561 8.66 -5.49 -3.40
N MET A 562 9.14 -5.83 -2.19
CA MET A 562 10.32 -5.18 -1.61
C MET A 562 11.57 -5.48 -2.43
N HIS A 563 11.71 -6.73 -2.88
CA HIS A 563 12.82 -7.15 -3.72
C HIS A 563 12.76 -6.52 -5.11
N MET A 564 11.57 -6.39 -5.70
CA MET A 564 11.36 -5.62 -6.93
C MET A 564 11.74 -4.14 -6.74
N ALA A 565 11.21 -3.48 -5.70
CA ALA A 565 11.50 -2.08 -5.40
C ALA A 565 13.00 -1.80 -5.22
N SER A 566 13.76 -2.79 -4.70
CA SER A 566 15.20 -2.65 -4.48
C SER A 566 16.04 -2.61 -5.76
N GLN A 567 15.49 -3.04 -6.90
CA GLN A 567 16.16 -2.96 -8.20
C GLN A 567 16.03 -1.57 -8.84
N VAL A 568 15.09 -0.75 -8.35
CA VAL A 568 14.87 0.58 -8.90
C VAL A 568 15.93 1.54 -8.33
N PRO A 569 16.66 2.27 -9.19
CA PRO A 569 17.65 3.24 -8.75
C PRO A 569 17.06 4.34 -7.85
N ALA A 570 17.94 5.05 -7.14
CA ALA A 570 17.52 6.20 -6.35
C ALA A 570 17.03 7.35 -7.26
N PRO A 571 16.09 8.19 -6.81
CA PRO A 571 15.73 9.39 -7.58
C PRO A 571 16.96 10.25 -7.86
N GLY A 572 17.16 10.62 -9.13
CA GLY A 572 18.23 11.52 -9.55
C GLY A 572 19.57 10.84 -9.84
N SER A 573 19.68 9.52 -9.68
CA SER A 573 20.84 8.76 -10.17
C SER A 573 20.92 8.73 -11.69
#